data_AF-A0A317BDW7-F1
#
_entry.id   AF-A0A317BDW7-F1
#
_cell.length_a   1.000
_cell.length_b   1.000
_cell.length_c   1.000
_cell.angle_alpha   90.00
_cell.angle_beta   90.00
_cell.angle_gamma   90.00
#
_symmetry.space_group_name_H-M   'P 1'
#
loop_
_entity.id
_entity.type
_entity.pdbx_description
1 polymer ?
#
loop_
_entity_poly.entity_id
_entity_poly.type
_entity_poly.pdbx_seq_one_letter_code
_entity_poly.pdbx_strand_id
1 'polypeptide(L)'
;MDLLYAKATPIITSCVMAELEKLGPKYRIALRIARDERWQRLKCEHKGTYADDCIVDRVQKHRIYLVATNDRDLKRRIRKIPGVPIVSVAKGKYVIERLPDVPDSR
;
A
#
# COMPACT_ATOMS: atom_id res chain seq x y z
N MET A 1 12.89 -3.29 -10.72
CA MET A 1 12.26 -2.57 -9.60
C MET A 1 12.66 -1.12 -9.77
N ASP A 2 11.94 -0.42 -10.66
CA ASP A 2 12.54 0.71 -11.38
C ASP A 2 12.04 2.06 -10.83
N LEU A 3 11.12 2.04 -9.87
CA LEU A 3 10.60 3.27 -9.25
C LEU A 3 11.55 3.82 -8.18
N LEU A 4 11.98 2.98 -7.24
CA LEU A 4 12.73 3.42 -6.05
C LEU A 4 14.24 3.30 -6.23
N TYR A 5 14.70 2.62 -7.29
CA TYR A 5 16.11 2.28 -7.53
C TYR A 5 16.83 1.66 -6.31
N ALA A 6 16.06 1.05 -5.41
CA ALA A 6 16.49 0.47 -4.16
C ALA A 6 15.68 -0.80 -3.87
N LYS A 7 16.16 -1.64 -2.94
CA LYS A 7 15.41 -2.82 -2.50
C LYS A 7 14.12 -2.37 -1.80
N ALA A 8 12.99 -2.77 -2.34
CA ALA A 8 11.68 -2.58 -1.74
C ALA A 8 11.10 -3.91 -1.29
N THR A 9 10.55 -3.96 -0.08
CA THR A 9 9.87 -5.15 0.43
C THR A 9 8.37 -4.87 0.49
N PRO A 10 7.55 -5.54 -0.34
CA PRO A 10 6.11 -5.36 -0.30
C PRO A 10 5.56 -5.94 1.01
N ILE A 11 4.65 -5.18 1.61
CA ILE A 11 4.00 -5.53 2.87
C ILE A 11 2.49 -5.54 2.64
N ILE A 12 1.81 -6.57 3.15
CA ILE A 12 0.36 -6.66 3.13
C ILE A 12 -0.17 -6.87 4.55
N THR A 13 -1.18 -6.07 4.93
CA THR A 13 -1.85 -6.22 6.22
C THR A 13 -2.88 -7.33 6.17
N SER A 14 -3.16 -7.98 7.30
CA SER A 14 -4.14 -9.07 7.36
C SER A 14 -5.56 -8.62 6.98
N CYS A 15 -5.92 -7.35 7.18
CA CYS A 15 -7.22 -6.82 6.75
C CYS A 15 -7.33 -6.65 5.22
N VAL A 16 -6.28 -6.16 4.54
CA VAL A 16 -6.23 -6.09 3.05
C VAL A 16 -6.33 -7.48 2.46
N MET A 17 -5.64 -8.45 3.07
CA MET A 17 -5.74 -9.85 2.68
C MET A 17 -7.17 -10.38 2.78
N ALA A 18 -7.84 -10.09 3.90
CA ALA A 18 -9.21 -10.51 4.13
C ALA A 18 -10.21 -9.84 3.18
N GLU A 19 -10.03 -8.56 2.83
CA GLU A 19 -10.84 -7.90 1.79
C GLU A 19 -10.63 -8.55 0.42
N LEU A 20 -9.37 -8.84 0.05
CA LEU A 20 -9.06 -9.48 -1.23
C LEU A 20 -9.67 -10.89 -1.34
N GLU A 21 -9.74 -11.63 -0.23
CA GLU A 21 -10.43 -12.92 -0.16
C GLU A 21 -11.95 -12.78 -0.35
N LYS A 22 -12.57 -11.73 0.21
CA LYS A 22 -14.00 -11.45 0.07
C LYS A 22 -14.42 -11.06 -1.35
N LEU A 23 -13.51 -10.53 -2.17
CA LEU A 23 -13.78 -10.17 -3.57
C LEU A 23 -14.05 -11.39 -4.47
N GLY A 24 -13.82 -12.61 -3.98
CA GLY A 24 -14.20 -13.84 -4.65
C GLY A 24 -13.30 -14.24 -5.81
N PRO A 25 -13.74 -15.22 -6.64
CA PRO A 25 -12.87 -15.92 -7.59
C PRO A 25 -12.33 -15.04 -8.71
N LYS A 26 -13.00 -13.94 -9.05
CA LYS A 26 -12.54 -12.97 -10.06
C LYS A 26 -11.15 -12.39 -9.73
N TYR A 27 -10.80 -12.32 -8.44
CA TYR A 27 -9.53 -11.78 -7.96
C TYR A 27 -8.53 -12.87 -7.54
N ARG A 28 -8.74 -14.13 -7.94
CA ARG A 28 -7.88 -15.28 -7.55
C ARG A 28 -6.40 -15.08 -7.93
N ILE A 29 -6.11 -14.46 -9.08
CA ILE A 29 -4.72 -14.19 -9.48
C ILE A 29 -4.08 -13.17 -8.54
N ALA A 30 -4.78 -12.07 -8.24
CA ALA A 30 -4.31 -11.07 -7.29
C ALA A 30 -4.10 -11.69 -5.89
N LEU A 31 -5.02 -12.56 -5.46
CA LEU A 31 -4.92 -13.28 -4.21
C LEU A 31 -3.69 -14.20 -4.15
N ARG A 32 -3.37 -14.90 -5.25
CA ARG A 32 -2.18 -15.75 -5.34
C ARG A 32 -0.89 -14.92 -5.27
N ILE A 33 -0.84 -13.78 -5.94
CA ILE A 33 0.30 -12.85 -5.89
C ILE A 33 0.48 -12.28 -4.47
N ALA A 34 -0.61 -11.90 -3.81
CA ALA A 34 -0.58 -11.40 -2.43
C ALA A 34 -0.15 -12.45 -1.39
N ARG A 35 -0.19 -13.74 -1.73
CA ARG A 35 0.28 -14.87 -0.89
C ARG A 35 1.73 -15.27 -1.17
N ASP A 36 2.42 -14.58 -2.06
CA ASP A 36 3.83 -14.84 -2.37
C ASP A 36 4.70 -14.66 -1.11
N GLU A 37 5.57 -15.63 -0.82
CA GLU A 37 6.42 -15.66 0.38
C GLU A 37 7.41 -14.50 0.47
N ARG A 38 7.68 -13.83 -0.66
CA ARG A 38 8.54 -12.63 -0.70
C ARG A 38 7.86 -11.41 -0.06
N TRP A 39 6.55 -11.47 0.17
CA TRP A 39 5.79 -10.40 0.79
C TRP A 39 5.75 -10.58 2.31
N GLN A 40 5.99 -9.49 3.04
CA GLN A 40 5.85 -9.49 4.48
C GLN A 40 4.37 -9.33 4.87
N ARG A 41 3.89 -10.18 5.78
CA ARG A 41 2.55 -10.08 6.35
C ARG A 41 2.58 -9.33 7.67
N LEU A 42 1.82 -8.23 7.76
CA LEU A 42 1.59 -7.53 9.01
C LEU A 42 0.25 -7.92 9.60
N LYS A 43 0.29 -8.45 10.83
CA LYS A 43 -0.92 -8.73 11.60
C LYS A 43 -1.56 -7.43 12.07
N CYS A 44 -2.87 -7.33 11.91
CA CYS A 44 -3.67 -6.23 12.43
C CYS A 44 -4.13 -6.52 13.86
N GLU A 45 -4.21 -5.47 14.68
CA GLU A 45 -4.70 -5.51 16.06
C GLU A 45 -6.03 -4.75 16.23
N HIS A 46 -6.87 -4.78 15.21
CA HIS A 46 -8.18 -4.13 15.23
C HIS A 46 -9.27 -5.13 14.84
N LYS A 47 -10.50 -4.86 15.26
CA LYS A 47 -11.68 -5.59 14.79
C LYS A 47 -12.05 -5.13 13.38
N GLY A 48 -12.76 -5.99 12.65
CA GLY A 48 -13.19 -5.71 11.27
C GLY A 48 -12.06 -5.79 10.24
N THR A 49 -12.40 -5.55 8.98
CA THR A 49 -11.45 -5.70 7.85
C THR A 49 -11.30 -4.46 6.99
N TYR A 50 -11.79 -3.29 7.44
CA TYR A 50 -11.73 -2.09 6.61
C TYR A 50 -10.28 -1.61 6.47
N ALA A 51 -9.70 -1.83 5.29
CA ALA A 51 -8.26 -1.67 5.08
C ALA A 51 -7.80 -0.22 5.14
N ASP A 52 -8.61 0.72 4.66
CA ASP A 52 -8.23 2.14 4.59
C ASP A 52 -7.93 2.71 5.99
N ASP A 53 -8.79 2.42 6.97
CA ASP A 53 -8.58 2.85 8.35
C ASP A 53 -7.36 2.20 8.97
N CYS A 54 -7.14 0.91 8.71
CA CYS A 54 -5.94 0.22 9.17
C CYS A 54 -4.66 0.87 8.62
N ILE A 55 -4.63 1.16 7.31
CA ILE A 55 -3.46 1.76 6.66
C ILE A 55 -3.21 3.15 7.23
N VAL A 56 -4.26 3.97 7.33
CA VAL A 56 -4.16 5.34 7.86
C VAL A 56 -3.67 5.36 9.31
N ASP A 57 -4.25 4.55 10.19
CA ASP A 57 -3.81 4.45 11.59
C ASP A 57 -2.35 3.99 11.70
N ARG A 58 -1.96 2.99 10.89
CA ARG A 58 -0.60 2.45 10.91
C ARG A 58 0.43 3.48 10.46
N VAL A 59 0.21 4.18 9.36
CA VAL A 59 1.18 5.18 8.86
C VAL A 59 1.15 6.48 9.65
N GLN A 60 0.05 6.76 10.37
CA GLN A 60 -0.01 7.85 11.33
C GLN A 60 0.93 7.59 12.53
N LYS A 61 0.92 6.36 13.06
CA LYS A 61 1.77 5.92 14.17
C LYS A 61 3.22 5.70 13.76
N HIS A 62 3.43 5.08 12.61
CA HIS A 62 4.76 4.69 12.13
C HIS A 62 4.97 5.20 10.69
N ARG A 63 5.64 6.36 10.57
CA ARG A 63 5.92 7.03 9.30
C ARG A 63 7.16 6.47 8.59
N ILE A 64 7.26 5.14 8.57
CA ILE A 64 8.37 4.38 7.95
C ILE A 64 7.92 3.61 6.70
N TYR A 65 6.67 3.83 6.28
CA TYR A 65 6.05 3.11 5.17
C TYR A 65 5.79 4.04 3.99
N LEU A 66 5.89 3.48 2.79
CA LEU A 66 5.28 4.03 1.58
C LEU A 66 3.92 3.35 1.40
N VAL A 67 2.89 4.11 1.02
CA VAL A 67 1.57 3.52 0.76
C VAL A 67 1.34 3.35 -0.73
N ALA A 68 1.17 2.12 -1.19
CA ALA A 68 0.81 1.82 -2.56
C ALA A 68 -0.73 1.77 -2.70
N THR A 69 -1.33 2.77 -3.35
CA THR A 69 -2.78 2.80 -3.59
C THR A 69 -3.17 3.64 -4.82
N ASN A 70 -4.19 3.16 -5.53
CA ASN A 70 -4.85 3.93 -6.60
C ASN A 70 -6.16 4.58 -6.12
N ASP A 71 -6.65 4.24 -4.93
CA ASP A 71 -7.90 4.77 -4.37
C ASP A 71 -7.79 6.28 -4.11
N ARG A 72 -8.77 7.05 -4.59
CA ARG A 72 -8.76 8.51 -4.53
C ARG A 72 -8.96 9.05 -3.11
N ASP A 73 -9.80 8.41 -2.32
CA ASP A 73 -10.14 8.87 -0.99
C ASP A 73 -9.07 8.48 0.02
N LEU A 74 -8.50 7.28 -0.09
CA LEU A 74 -7.33 6.88 0.69
C LEU A 74 -6.13 7.80 0.39
N LYS A 75 -5.88 8.15 -0.88
CA LYS A 75 -4.86 9.16 -1.24
C LYS A 75 -5.10 10.50 -0.56
N ARG A 76 -6.33 11.01 -0.58
CA ARG A 76 -6.69 12.27 0.10
C ARG A 76 -6.43 12.19 1.59
N ARG A 77 -6.71 11.06 2.24
CA ARG A 77 -6.45 10.83 3.66
C ARG A 77 -4.96 10.81 3.97
N ILE A 78 -4.16 10.07 3.21
CA ILE A 78 -2.71 9.94 3.44
C ILE A 78 -1.96 11.24 3.16
N ARG A 79 -2.40 12.05 2.19
CA ARG A 79 -1.80 13.38 1.93
C ARG A 79 -1.82 14.32 3.13
N LYS A 80 -2.79 14.15 4.04
CA LYS A 80 -2.86 14.91 5.30
C LYS A 80 -1.76 14.51 6.30
N ILE A 81 -1.11 13.36 6.10
CA ILE A 81 -0.05 12.84 6.97
C ILE A 81 1.30 13.25 6.35
N PRO A 82 2.11 14.11 7.00
CA PRO A 82 3.41 14.49 6.48
C PRO A 82 4.42 13.35 6.59
N GLY A 83 5.32 13.23 5.61
CA GLY A 83 6.37 12.22 5.60
C GLY A 83 5.93 10.82 5.19
N VAL A 84 4.73 10.67 4.62
CA VAL A 84 4.25 9.39 4.06
C VAL A 84 4.12 9.52 2.54
N PRO A 85 5.05 8.93 1.77
CA PRO A 85 4.97 8.90 0.32
C PRO A 85 3.85 7.98 -0.17
N ILE A 86 3.29 8.31 -1.32
CA ILE A 86 2.24 7.49 -1.96
C ILE A 86 2.73 6.98 -3.30
N VAL A 87 2.62 5.68 -3.50
CA VAL A 87 2.89 5.00 -4.77
C VAL A 87 1.57 4.68 -5.46
N SER A 88 1.47 4.92 -6.75
CA SER A 88 0.30 4.54 -7.54
C SER A 88 0.69 4.03 -8.92
N VAL A 89 -0.20 3.29 -9.57
CA VAL A 89 -0.03 2.83 -10.95
C VAL A 89 -0.58 3.88 -11.91
N ALA A 90 0.24 4.35 -12.85
CA ALA A 90 -0.17 5.29 -13.90
C ALA A 90 0.67 5.08 -15.17
N LYS A 91 0.04 5.13 -16.35
CA LYS A 91 0.70 5.06 -17.67
C LYS A 91 1.66 3.86 -17.81
N GLY A 92 1.24 2.68 -17.33
CA GLY A 92 2.05 1.46 -17.44
C GLY A 92 3.25 1.38 -16.49
N LYS A 93 3.44 2.37 -15.60
CA LYS A 93 4.51 2.36 -14.59
C LYS A 93 3.97 2.66 -13.19
N TYR A 94 4.80 2.44 -12.18
CA TYR A 94 4.56 3.02 -10.86
C TYR A 94 5.04 4.47 -10.85
N VAL A 95 4.31 5.33 -10.15
CA VAL A 95 4.67 6.72 -9.87
C VAL A 95 4.63 6.94 -8.37
N ILE A 96 5.47 7.84 -7.88
CA ILE A 96 5.53 8.20 -6.47
C ILE A 96 5.30 9.69 -6.29
N GLU A 97 4.58 10.05 -5.23
CA GLU A 97 4.44 11.44 -4.78
C GLU A 97 5.02 11.58 -3.37
N ARG A 98 5.52 12.79 -3.05
CA ARG A 98 5.99 13.18 -1.70
C ARG A 98 7.15 12.35 -1.12
N LEU A 99 7.99 11.77 -1.97
CA LEU A 99 9.30 11.22 -1.55
C LEU A 99 10.40 12.21 -1.98
N PRO A 100 11.07 12.91 -1.04
CA PRO A 100 12.23 13.72 -1.39
C PRO A 100 13.30 12.85 -2.07
N ASP A 101 14.10 13.46 -2.94
CA ASP A 101 15.20 12.83 -3.69
C ASP A 101 14.80 11.92 -4.87
N VAL A 102 13.51 11.76 -5.18
CA VAL A 102 13.08 11.11 -6.43
C VAL A 102 12.79 12.17 -7.51
N PRO A 103 13.51 12.17 -8.66
CA PRO A 103 13.42 13.22 -9.70
C PRO A 103 12.02 13.45 -10.26
N ASP A 104 11.17 12.41 -10.25
CA ASP A 104 9.81 12.43 -10.78
C ASP A 104 8.70 12.49 -9.70
N SER A 105 9.07 12.79 -8.44
CA SER A 105 8.08 12.93 -7.36
C SER A 105 7.30 14.24 -7.51
N ARG A 106 6.12 14.16 -8.14
CA ARG A 106 5.17 15.29 -8.22
C ARG A 106 4.20 15.29 -7.06
#